data_AF-A0A1A7XL54-F1
#
_entry.id   AF-A0A1A7XL54-F1
#
_cell.length_a   1.000
_cell.length_b   1.000
_cell.length_c   1.000
_cell.angle_alpha   90.00
_cell.angle_beta   90.00
_cell.angle_gamma   90.00
#
_symmetry.space_group_name_H-M   'P 1'
#
loop_
_entity.id
_entity.type
_entity.pdbx_description
1 polymer ?
#
loop_
_entity_poly.entity_id
_entity_poly.type
_entity_poly.pdbx_seq_one_letter_code
_entity_poly.pdbx_strand_id
1 'polypeptide(L)'
;KNGTLFHDHIEPLVYTVSVLLPAAYIIGLIFTLKTHSHIYNIHVGEAQVTGHHGTVVHWSRWRSLLILIIATVLMSACADLATEHIQPILNQPNISQYFIGVTVLAMVPEIPEIVNGIQFALQNNISLSLEVGSCIAVQVCMLQIPILVLFNAFCDVGFVLVFSDQHMWASIFSVILVNYIFMDGKSDYFQGTALVVVYLILLALYFFAPSPAGC
;
A
#
# COMPACT_ATOMS: atom_id res chain seq x y z
N LYS A 1 -29.84 -14.17 12.85
CA LYS A 1 -29.87 -15.33 11.91
C LYS A 1 -28.95 -15.16 10.68
N ASN A 2 -28.52 -13.95 10.31
CA ASN A 2 -27.54 -13.75 9.21
C ASN A 2 -26.06 -13.88 9.64
N GLY A 3 -25.74 -13.76 10.95
CA GLY A 3 -24.34 -13.85 11.42
C GLY A 3 -23.73 -15.25 11.35
N THR A 4 -24.54 -16.32 11.44
CA THR A 4 -24.03 -17.71 11.43
C THR A 4 -23.63 -18.18 10.03
N LEU A 5 -24.32 -17.73 8.98
CA LEU A 5 -23.93 -18.01 7.59
C LEU A 5 -22.66 -17.25 7.17
N PHE A 6 -22.48 -16.03 7.70
CA PHE A 6 -21.30 -15.22 7.45
C PHE A 6 -20.06 -15.91 8.07
N HIS A 7 -20.14 -16.32 9.33
CA HIS A 7 -19.04 -17.02 10.01
C HIS A 7 -18.72 -18.38 9.37
N ASP A 8 -19.73 -19.21 9.07
CA ASP A 8 -19.48 -20.59 8.60
C ASP A 8 -18.95 -20.67 7.15
N HIS A 9 -19.26 -19.71 6.28
CA HIS A 9 -18.84 -19.75 4.86
C HIS A 9 -17.77 -18.73 4.50
N ILE A 10 -17.76 -17.55 5.12
CA ILE A 10 -16.84 -16.46 4.71
C ILE A 10 -15.51 -16.59 5.45
N GLU A 11 -15.51 -17.08 6.68
CA GLU A 11 -14.28 -17.32 7.42
C GLU A 11 -13.34 -18.35 6.75
N PRO A 12 -13.79 -19.55 6.34
CA PRO A 12 -12.90 -20.49 5.64
C PRO A 12 -12.46 -19.95 4.27
N LEU A 13 -13.30 -19.17 3.59
CA LEU A 13 -12.93 -18.49 2.35
C LEU A 13 -11.81 -17.46 2.60
N VAL A 14 -11.96 -16.60 3.60
CA VAL A 14 -10.99 -15.57 3.96
C VAL A 14 -9.65 -16.19 4.36
N TYR A 15 -9.64 -17.26 5.16
CA TYR A 15 -8.40 -17.97 5.49
C TYR A 15 -7.76 -18.66 4.27
N THR A 16 -8.55 -19.28 3.40
CA THR A 16 -8.04 -19.91 2.19
C THR A 16 -7.38 -18.89 1.26
N VAL A 17 -8.06 -17.75 1.04
CA VAL A 17 -7.55 -16.64 0.22
C VAL A 17 -6.31 -16.03 0.87
N SER A 18 -6.29 -15.88 2.19
CA SER A 18 -5.18 -15.33 2.95
C SER A 18 -3.91 -16.20 2.89
N VAL A 19 -4.03 -17.51 2.70
CA VAL A 19 -2.85 -18.37 2.45
C VAL A 19 -2.45 -18.35 0.97
N LEU A 20 -3.42 -18.31 0.06
CA LEU A 20 -3.18 -18.36 -1.38
C LEU A 20 -2.50 -17.09 -1.92
N LEU A 21 -2.87 -15.91 -1.41
CA LEU A 21 -2.34 -14.62 -1.87
C LEU A 21 -0.83 -14.47 -1.61
N PRO A 22 -0.29 -14.72 -0.39
CA PRO A 22 1.16 -14.74 -0.15
C PRO A 22 1.86 -15.83 -0.95
N ALA A 23 1.25 -17.01 -1.13
CA ALA A 23 1.83 -18.07 -1.94
C ALA A 23 2.00 -17.62 -3.40
N ALA A 24 1.00 -16.97 -3.99
CA ALA A 24 1.08 -16.39 -5.33
C ALA A 24 2.15 -15.28 -5.40
N TYR A 25 2.26 -14.45 -4.36
CA TYR A 25 3.32 -13.44 -4.28
C TYR A 25 4.71 -14.06 -4.26
N ILE A 26 4.95 -15.11 -3.45
CA ILE A 26 6.22 -15.85 -3.39
C ILE A 26 6.58 -16.46 -4.75
N ILE A 27 5.60 -17.06 -5.43
CA ILE A 27 5.80 -17.62 -6.79
C ILE A 27 6.21 -16.51 -7.77
N GLY A 28 5.53 -15.36 -7.74
CA GLY A 28 5.90 -14.18 -8.52
C GLY A 28 7.31 -13.68 -8.20
N LEU A 29 7.68 -13.65 -6.92
CA LEU A 29 9.00 -13.25 -6.44
C LEU A 29 10.11 -14.18 -6.96
N ILE A 30 9.87 -15.50 -6.95
CA ILE A 30 10.78 -16.50 -7.52
C ILE A 30 10.92 -16.31 -9.03
N PHE A 31 9.82 -16.03 -9.73
CA PHE A 31 9.83 -15.74 -11.15
C PHE A 31 10.68 -14.50 -11.46
N THR A 32 10.48 -13.40 -10.73
CA THR A 32 11.20 -12.13 -10.91
C THR A 32 12.67 -12.24 -10.56
N LEU A 33 13.02 -12.81 -9.39
CA LEU A 33 14.40 -12.84 -8.90
C LEU A 33 15.25 -13.96 -9.47
N LYS A 34 14.66 -15.11 -9.84
CA LYS A 34 15.43 -16.28 -10.29
C LYS A 34 15.32 -16.51 -11.79
N THR A 35 14.12 -16.35 -12.36
CA THR A 35 13.83 -16.80 -13.73
C THR A 35 13.99 -15.66 -14.75
N HIS A 36 13.64 -14.43 -14.37
CA HIS A 36 13.70 -13.24 -15.24
C HIS A 36 14.61 -12.11 -14.71
N SER A 37 15.54 -12.44 -13.81
CA SER A 37 16.47 -11.50 -13.19
C SER A 37 17.21 -10.60 -14.18
N HIS A 38 17.49 -11.10 -15.39
CA HIS A 38 18.18 -10.35 -16.45
C HIS A 38 17.40 -9.12 -16.96
N ILE A 39 16.07 -9.14 -16.96
CA ILE A 39 15.24 -8.03 -17.44
C ILE A 39 15.16 -6.91 -16.37
N TYR A 40 15.16 -7.32 -15.10
CA TYR A 40 15.05 -6.42 -13.95
C TYR A 40 16.40 -5.74 -13.60
N ASN A 41 17.52 -6.47 -13.71
CA ASN A 41 18.85 -5.92 -13.41
C ASN A 41 19.27 -4.78 -14.36
N ILE A 42 18.78 -4.76 -15.60
CA ILE A 42 19.10 -3.70 -16.57
C ILE A 42 18.39 -2.38 -16.18
N HIS A 43 17.14 -2.45 -15.72
CA HIS A 43 16.36 -1.27 -15.30
C HIS A 43 16.89 -0.63 -14.00
N VAL A 44 17.37 -1.43 -13.04
CA VAL A 44 17.95 -0.93 -11.77
C VAL A 44 19.34 -0.32 -11.99
N GLY A 45 20.12 -0.86 -12.93
CA GLY A 45 21.47 -0.39 -13.26
C GLY A 45 21.52 1.02 -13.85
N GLU A 46 20.56 1.40 -14.70
CA GLU A 46 20.49 2.76 -15.28
C GLU A 46 19.98 3.80 -14.27
N ALA A 47 19.09 3.41 -13.35
CA ALA A 47 18.47 4.31 -12.37
C ALA A 47 19.40 4.79 -11.24
N GLN A 48 20.39 3.97 -10.86
CA GLN A 48 21.41 4.36 -9.88
C GLN A 48 22.40 5.41 -10.43
N VAL A 49 22.49 5.59 -11.76
CA VAL A 49 23.46 6.48 -12.40
C VAL A 49 22.99 7.93 -12.43
N THR A 50 21.68 8.19 -12.38
CA THR A 50 21.12 9.56 -12.57
C THR A 50 20.73 10.29 -11.29
N GLY A 51 20.69 9.61 -10.13
CA GLY A 51 19.98 10.13 -8.96
C GLY A 51 20.78 10.62 -7.76
N HIS A 52 22.04 10.25 -7.58
CA HIS A 52 22.86 10.74 -6.47
C HIS A 52 24.35 10.79 -6.86
N HIS A 53 24.86 11.98 -7.19
CA HIS A 53 26.30 12.31 -7.10
C HIS A 53 26.71 12.50 -5.62
N GLY A 54 26.39 11.51 -4.80
CA GLY A 54 26.97 11.31 -3.47
C GLY A 54 27.58 9.93 -3.49
N THR A 55 28.83 9.80 -3.08
CA THR A 55 29.50 8.50 -2.93
C THR A 55 28.50 7.49 -2.36
N VAL A 56 28.14 6.46 -3.14
CA VAL A 56 27.29 5.38 -2.64
C VAL A 56 28.13 4.67 -1.59
N VAL A 57 28.04 5.13 -0.34
CA VAL A 57 28.81 4.57 0.76
C VAL A 57 28.29 3.15 0.88
N HIS A 58 29.12 2.18 0.51
CA HIS A 58 28.78 0.78 0.69
C HIS A 58 28.93 0.48 2.18
N TRP A 59 27.82 0.53 2.91
CA TRP A 59 27.82 0.22 4.33
C TRP A 59 28.06 -1.28 4.51
N SER A 60 28.84 -1.66 5.52
CA SER A 60 28.99 -3.07 5.89
C SER A 60 27.61 -3.65 6.20
N ARG A 61 27.35 -4.89 5.77
CA ARG A 61 26.06 -5.59 5.98
C ARG A 61 25.57 -5.49 7.42
N TRP A 62 26.50 -5.56 8.37
CA TRP A 62 26.21 -5.41 9.80
C TRP A 62 25.72 -4.01 10.19
N ARG A 63 26.30 -2.95 9.63
CA ARG A 63 25.85 -1.57 9.90
C ARG A 63 24.46 -1.31 9.31
N SER A 64 24.20 -1.80 8.10
CA SER A 64 22.88 -1.71 7.47
C SER A 64 21.82 -2.46 8.26
N LEU A 65 22.12 -3.68 8.71
CA LEU A 65 21.21 -4.47 9.54
C LEU A 65 20.91 -3.80 10.88
N LEU A 66 21.93 -3.23 11.52
CA LEU A 66 21.77 -2.51 12.78
C LEU A 66 20.87 -1.28 12.60
N ILE A 67 21.10 -0.47 11.56
CA ILE A 67 20.23 0.67 11.26
C ILE A 67 18.80 0.23 10.97
N LEU A 68 18.63 -0.84 10.18
CA LEU A 68 17.29 -1.34 9.86
C LEU A 68 16.53 -1.69 11.13
N ILE A 69 17.15 -2.44 12.05
CA ILE A 69 16.51 -2.80 13.32
C ILE A 69 16.17 -1.56 14.14
N ILE A 70 17.09 -0.60 14.27
CA ILE A 70 16.82 0.64 15.02
C ILE A 70 15.66 1.43 14.37
N ALA A 71 15.68 1.58 13.05
CA ALA A 71 14.63 2.28 12.31
C ALA A 71 13.27 1.60 12.50
N THR A 72 13.22 0.26 12.45
CA THR A 72 11.99 -0.50 12.70
C THR A 72 11.46 -0.29 14.12
N VAL A 73 12.33 -0.32 15.14
CA VAL A 73 11.91 -0.08 16.54
C VAL A 73 11.40 1.35 16.72
N LEU A 74 12.08 2.34 16.15
CA LEU A 74 11.64 3.74 16.21
C LEU A 74 10.31 3.94 15.48
N MET A 75 10.13 3.31 14.31
CA MET A 75 8.89 3.35 13.55
C MET A 75 7.73 2.71 14.33
N SER A 76 7.97 1.59 15.02
CA SER A 76 6.99 0.97 15.92
C SER A 76 6.58 1.92 17.05
N ALA A 77 7.53 2.59 17.70
CA ALA A 77 7.24 3.56 18.75
C ALA A 77 6.43 4.76 18.23
N CYS A 78 6.73 5.23 17.01
CA CYS A 78 5.93 6.27 16.35
C CYS A 78 4.51 5.79 16.02
N ALA A 79 4.33 4.54 15.60
CA ALA A 79 3.02 3.97 15.31
C ALA A 79 2.15 3.83 16.59
N ASP A 80 2.77 3.45 17.72
CA ASP A 80 2.08 3.40 19.01
C ASP A 80 1.58 4.79 19.44
N LEU A 81 2.47 5.80 19.40
CA LEU A 81 2.11 7.20 19.71
C LEU A 81 1.04 7.75 18.77
N ALA A 82 1.14 7.46 17.46
CA ALA A 82 0.15 7.91 16.49
C ALA A 82 -1.24 7.30 16.78
N THR A 83 -1.28 6.02 17.16
CA THR A 83 -2.54 5.32 17.51
C THR A 83 -3.17 5.90 18.78
N GLU A 84 -2.37 6.19 19.81
CA GLU A 84 -2.85 6.81 21.05
C GLU A 84 -3.45 8.21 20.81
N HIS A 85 -2.80 9.01 19.97
CA HIS A 85 -3.26 10.37 19.66
C HIS A 85 -4.45 10.43 18.68
N ILE A 86 -4.70 9.38 17.90
CA ILE A 86 -5.81 9.38 16.94
C ILE A 86 -7.14 9.02 17.59
N GLN A 87 -7.13 8.22 18.66
CA GLN A 87 -8.32 7.79 19.39
C GLN A 87 -9.23 8.96 19.86
N PRO A 88 -8.71 10.07 20.45
CA PRO A 88 -9.54 11.23 20.78
C PRO A 88 -10.07 11.99 19.57
N ILE A 89 -9.40 11.91 18.41
CA ILE A 89 -9.83 12.55 17.15
C ILE A 89 -10.98 11.76 16.53
N LEU A 90 -10.91 10.43 16.59
CA LEU A 90 -11.97 9.52 16.13
C LEU A 90 -13.29 9.66 16.93
N ASN A 91 -13.22 10.20 18.15
CA ASN A 91 -14.39 10.47 18.99
C ASN A 91 -15.05 11.82 18.70
N GLN A 92 -14.49 12.64 17.80
CA GLN A 92 -15.10 13.91 17.41
C GLN A 92 -16.13 13.69 16.29
N PRO A 93 -17.36 14.24 16.41
CA PRO A 93 -18.44 13.99 15.46
C PRO A 93 -18.25 14.64 14.07
N ASN A 94 -17.24 15.49 13.90
CA ASN A 94 -17.07 16.29 12.68
C ASN A 94 -16.22 15.60 11.58
N ILE A 95 -15.56 14.48 11.85
CA ILE A 95 -14.67 13.83 10.87
C ILE A 95 -14.97 12.33 10.77
N SER A 96 -15.15 11.84 9.55
CA SER A 96 -15.38 10.42 9.28
C SER A 96 -14.15 9.57 9.63
N GLN A 97 -14.35 8.49 10.38
CA GLN A 97 -13.27 7.54 10.73
C GLN A 97 -12.65 6.91 9.47
N TYR A 98 -13.46 6.66 8.44
CA TYR A 98 -12.98 6.16 7.15
C TYR A 98 -12.05 7.17 6.47
N PHE A 99 -12.34 8.46 6.56
CA PHE A 99 -11.48 9.50 5.99
C PHE A 99 -10.11 9.53 6.67
N ILE A 100 -10.08 9.48 8.01
CA ILE A 100 -8.83 9.47 8.78
C ILE A 100 -8.02 8.21 8.47
N GLY A 101 -8.66 7.04 8.42
CA GLY A 101 -8.00 5.78 8.12
C GLY A 101 -7.42 5.72 6.71
N VAL A 102 -8.24 5.99 5.70
CA VAL A 102 -7.86 5.88 4.29
C VAL A 102 -6.91 7.00 3.85
N THR A 103 -6.99 8.18 4.47
CA THR A 103 -6.17 9.33 4.08
C THR A 103 -4.96 9.49 4.98
N VAL A 104 -5.17 9.74 6.27
CA VAL A 104 -4.08 10.14 7.17
C VAL A 104 -3.23 8.93 7.54
N LEU A 105 -3.87 7.85 8.02
CA LEU A 105 -3.14 6.67 8.47
C LEU A 105 -2.49 5.90 7.32
N ALA A 106 -3.16 5.79 6.17
CA ALA A 106 -2.61 5.08 5.03
C ALA A 106 -1.56 5.90 4.26
N MET A 107 -1.66 7.23 4.20
CA MET A 107 -0.72 8.04 3.42
C MET A 107 0.62 8.22 4.14
N VAL A 108 0.62 8.43 5.47
CA VAL A 108 1.83 8.79 6.23
C VAL A 108 2.98 7.77 6.05
N PRO A 109 2.76 6.45 6.14
CA PRO A 109 3.82 5.46 5.93
C PRO A 109 4.37 5.45 4.51
N GLU A 110 3.55 5.83 3.53
CA GLU A 110 3.84 5.76 2.09
C GLU A 110 4.49 7.04 1.53
N ILE A 111 4.56 8.12 2.32
CA ILE A 111 5.16 9.40 1.89
C ILE A 111 6.60 9.22 1.38
N PRO A 112 7.51 8.53 2.10
CA PRO A 112 8.89 8.37 1.65
C PRO A 112 8.98 7.72 0.25
N GLU A 113 8.16 6.71 -0.01
CA GLU A 113 8.08 5.99 -1.27
C GLU A 113 7.46 6.85 -2.37
N ILE A 114 6.42 7.62 -2.07
CA ILE A 114 5.83 8.59 -3.01
C ILE A 114 6.87 9.63 -3.41
N VAL A 115 7.63 10.17 -2.46
CA VAL A 115 8.70 11.15 -2.73
C VAL A 115 9.79 10.53 -3.60
N ASN A 116 10.20 9.30 -3.33
CA ASN A 116 11.18 8.58 -4.14
C ASN A 116 10.66 8.32 -5.57
N GLY A 117 9.39 7.93 -5.71
CA GLY A 117 8.73 7.76 -7.00
C GLY A 117 8.66 9.06 -7.82
N ILE A 118 8.34 10.19 -7.17
CA ILE A 118 8.37 11.51 -7.82
C ILE A 118 9.80 11.86 -8.24
N GLN A 119 10.79 11.56 -7.41
CA GLN A 119 12.19 11.83 -7.73
C GLN A 119 12.67 11.04 -8.96
N PHE A 120 12.26 9.78 -9.11
CA PHE A 120 12.53 9.01 -10.33
C PHE A 120 11.83 9.59 -11.56
N ALA A 121 10.59 10.06 -11.41
CA ALA A 121 9.87 10.71 -12.50
C ALA A 121 10.55 12.01 -12.96
N LEU A 122 11.05 12.82 -12.01
CA LEU A 122 11.81 14.04 -12.31
C LEU A 122 13.15 13.77 -13.01
N GLN A 123 13.71 12.57 -12.83
CA GLN A 123 14.91 12.11 -13.55
C GLN A 123 14.60 11.50 -14.93
N ASN A 124 13.38 11.70 -15.45
CA ASN A 124 12.88 11.09 -16.69
C ASN A 124 12.81 9.56 -16.65
N ASN A 125 12.78 8.95 -15.47
CA ASN A 125 12.59 7.50 -15.31
C ASN A 125 11.16 7.19 -14.83
N ILE A 126 10.20 7.41 -15.74
CA ILE A 126 8.77 7.19 -15.46
C ILE A 126 8.48 5.70 -15.25
N SER A 127 9.13 4.81 -15.99
CA SER A 127 8.95 3.36 -15.85
C SER A 127 9.26 2.90 -14.43
N LEU A 128 10.37 3.37 -13.84
CA LEU A 128 10.73 3.04 -12.47
C LEU A 128 9.76 3.65 -11.45
N SER A 129 9.30 4.88 -11.67
CA SER A 129 8.29 5.52 -10.82
C SER A 129 7.00 4.70 -10.76
N LEU A 130 6.53 4.22 -11.92
CA LEU A 130 5.34 3.36 -12.02
C LEU A 130 5.57 1.97 -11.42
N GLU A 131 6.76 1.41 -11.58
CA GLU A 131 7.14 0.13 -10.99
C GLU A 131 7.13 0.19 -9.46
N VAL A 132 7.71 1.25 -8.87
CA VAL A 132 7.66 1.47 -7.41
C VAL A 132 6.22 1.55 -6.92
N GLY A 133 5.38 2.35 -7.57
CA GLY A 133 3.96 2.50 -7.18
C GLY A 133 3.16 1.20 -7.33
N SER A 134 3.35 0.47 -8.43
CA SER A 134 2.67 -0.82 -8.66
C SER A 134 3.11 -1.90 -7.67
N CYS A 135 4.41 -1.93 -7.34
CA CYS A 135 4.97 -2.88 -6.38
C CYS A 135 4.36 -2.70 -4.98
N ILE A 136 4.22 -1.45 -4.52
CA ILE A 136 3.59 -1.13 -3.23
C ILE A 136 2.15 -1.64 -3.20
N ALA A 137 1.35 -1.33 -4.22
CA ALA A 137 -0.04 -1.78 -4.29
C ALA A 137 -0.15 -3.32 -4.26
N VAL A 138 0.72 -4.02 -4.98
CA VAL A 138 0.79 -5.49 -4.99
C VAL A 138 1.21 -6.04 -3.62
N GLN A 139 2.19 -5.43 -2.95
CA GLN A 139 2.64 -5.85 -1.62
C GLN A 139 1.55 -5.68 -0.56
N VAL A 140 0.85 -4.55 -0.56
CA VAL A 140 -0.25 -4.30 0.37
C VAL A 140 -1.35 -5.36 0.19
N CYS A 141 -1.77 -5.60 -1.07
CA CYS A 141 -2.86 -6.52 -1.39
C CYS A 141 -2.50 -8.01 -1.22
N MET A 142 -1.32 -8.43 -1.66
CA MET A 142 -0.94 -9.85 -1.70
C MET A 142 -0.18 -10.32 -0.46
N LEU A 143 0.37 -9.41 0.34
CA LEU A 143 1.21 -9.75 1.49
C LEU A 143 0.71 -9.11 2.79
N GLN A 144 0.59 -7.79 2.86
CA GLN A 144 0.26 -7.10 4.11
C GLN A 144 -1.14 -7.44 4.64
N ILE A 145 -2.17 -7.35 3.79
CA ILE A 145 -3.55 -7.70 4.15
C ILE A 145 -3.68 -9.16 4.60
N PRO A 146 -3.18 -10.16 3.85
CA PRO A 146 -3.23 -11.55 4.27
C PRO A 146 -2.50 -11.84 5.58
N ILE A 147 -1.31 -11.25 5.78
CA ILE A 147 -0.58 -11.43 7.04
C ILE A 147 -1.40 -10.93 8.22
N LEU A 148 -2.11 -9.81 8.08
CA LEU A 148 -2.99 -9.28 9.13
C LEU A 148 -4.18 -10.21 9.42
N VAL A 149 -4.78 -10.80 8.38
CA VAL A 149 -5.84 -11.83 8.52
C VAL A 149 -5.31 -13.08 9.23
N LEU A 150 -4.11 -13.55 8.86
CA LEU A 150 -3.48 -14.70 9.51
C LEU A 150 -3.15 -14.39 10.97
N PHE A 151 -2.64 -13.18 11.25
CA PHE A 151 -2.37 -12.74 12.61
C PHE A 151 -3.65 -12.73 13.46
N ASN A 152 -4.78 -12.27 12.88
CA ASN A 152 -6.08 -12.34 13.54
C ASN A 152 -6.52 -13.77 13.87
N ALA A 153 -6.13 -14.76 13.06
CA ALA A 153 -6.41 -16.17 13.32
C ALA A 153 -5.71 -16.69 14.58
N PHE A 154 -4.50 -16.18 14.87
CA PHE A 154 -3.69 -16.60 16.03
C PHE A 154 -3.98 -15.75 17.27
N CYS A 155 -4.22 -14.46 17.08
CA CYS A 155 -4.56 -13.50 18.13
C CYS A 155 -5.86 -12.80 17.70
N ASP A 156 -6.95 -13.02 18.43
CA ASP A 156 -8.26 -12.42 18.11
C ASP A 156 -8.22 -10.90 18.30
N VAL A 157 -7.82 -10.20 17.23
CA VAL A 157 -7.76 -8.73 17.15
C VAL A 157 -8.98 -8.15 16.44
N GLY A 158 -9.98 -8.98 16.13
CA GLY A 158 -11.23 -8.59 15.47
C GLY A 158 -11.08 -8.11 14.01
N PHE A 159 -9.96 -8.38 13.34
CA PHE A 159 -9.75 -7.96 11.96
C PHE A 159 -10.38 -8.96 10.98
N VAL A 160 -11.43 -8.53 10.28
CA VAL A 160 -12.05 -9.29 9.20
C VAL A 160 -11.84 -8.55 7.89
N LEU A 161 -11.45 -9.27 6.84
CA LEU A 161 -11.32 -8.74 5.48
C LEU A 161 -12.69 -8.50 4.83
N VAL A 162 -13.49 -7.60 5.43
CA VAL A 162 -14.80 -7.19 4.93
C VAL A 162 -14.75 -5.70 4.68
N PHE A 163 -14.63 -5.33 3.41
CA PHE A 163 -14.71 -3.94 2.98
C PHE A 163 -16.16 -3.52 2.84
N SER A 164 -16.47 -2.28 3.24
CA SER A 164 -17.73 -1.64 2.87
C SER A 164 -17.82 -1.49 1.34
N ASP A 165 -19.04 -1.53 0.79
CA ASP A 165 -19.28 -1.43 -0.65
C ASP A 165 -18.57 -0.22 -1.28
N GLN A 166 -18.52 0.90 -0.56
CA GLN A 166 -17.83 2.11 -1.01
C GLN A 166 -16.33 1.88 -1.24
N HIS A 167 -15.65 1.19 -0.32
CA HIS A 167 -14.22 0.89 -0.45
C HIS A 167 -13.96 -0.10 -1.59
N MET A 168 -14.84 -1.09 -1.77
CA MET A 168 -14.73 -2.06 -2.84
C MET A 168 -14.82 -1.40 -4.22
N TRP A 169 -15.86 -0.59 -4.45
CA TRP A 169 -16.04 0.10 -5.73
C TRP A 169 -14.95 1.12 -6.00
N ALA A 170 -14.51 1.88 -4.99
CA ALA A 170 -13.42 2.84 -5.13
C ALA A 170 -12.11 2.16 -5.52
N SER A 171 -11.79 1.00 -4.92
CA SER A 171 -10.58 0.23 -5.24
C SER A 171 -10.62 -0.33 -6.67
N ILE A 172 -11.73 -0.96 -7.07
CA ILE A 172 -11.90 -1.51 -8.42
C ILE A 172 -11.77 -0.39 -9.47
N PHE A 173 -12.45 0.74 -9.25
CA PHE A 173 -12.39 1.89 -10.13
C PHE A 173 -10.96 2.44 -10.26
N SER A 174 -10.24 2.56 -9.14
CA SER A 174 -8.85 3.04 -9.12
C SER A 174 -7.93 2.14 -9.95
N VAL A 175 -8.02 0.81 -9.76
CA VAL A 175 -7.20 -0.15 -10.52
C VAL A 175 -7.49 -0.07 -12.01
N ILE A 176 -8.77 -0.04 -12.41
CA ILE A 176 -9.15 0.07 -13.83
C ILE A 176 -8.63 1.38 -14.43
N LEU A 177 -8.80 2.50 -13.72
CA LEU A 177 -8.43 3.82 -14.21
C LEU A 177 -6.91 3.96 -14.38
N VAL A 178 -6.12 3.48 -13.43
CA VAL A 178 -4.65 3.45 -13.52
C VAL A 178 -4.21 2.59 -14.71
N ASN A 179 -4.73 1.36 -14.83
CA ASN A 179 -4.39 0.48 -15.95
C ASN A 179 -4.77 1.07 -17.30
N TYR A 180 -5.93 1.74 -17.39
CA TYR A 180 -6.40 2.36 -18.62
C TYR A 180 -5.53 3.55 -19.03
N ILE A 181 -5.19 4.44 -18.10
CA ILE A 181 -4.37 5.63 -18.40
C ILE A 181 -2.96 5.24 -18.85
N PHE A 182 -2.38 4.19 -18.27
CA PHE A 182 -1.03 3.73 -18.62
C PHE A 182 -1.00 2.70 -19.75
N MET A 183 -2.14 2.29 -20.31
CA MET A 183 -2.21 1.29 -21.39
C MET A 183 -1.50 1.75 -22.67
N ASP A 184 -1.49 3.05 -22.93
CA ASP A 184 -0.84 3.66 -24.10
C ASP A 184 0.70 3.74 -23.96
N GLY A 185 1.27 3.38 -22.81
CA GLY A 185 2.71 3.36 -22.56
C GLY A 185 3.40 4.72 -22.58
N LYS A 186 2.62 5.81 -22.64
CA LYS A 186 3.09 7.20 -22.58
C LYS A 186 2.49 7.87 -21.34
N SER A 187 3.24 8.83 -20.79
CA SER A 187 2.80 9.61 -19.63
C SER A 187 2.88 11.09 -19.95
N ASP A 188 1.71 11.72 -20.09
CA ASP A 188 1.58 13.16 -20.28
C ASP A 188 1.20 13.86 -18.96
N TYR A 189 1.56 15.16 -18.84
CA TYR A 189 1.16 15.98 -17.69
C TYR A 189 -0.37 15.99 -17.47
N PHE A 190 -1.13 15.95 -18.56
CA PHE A 190 -2.59 15.88 -18.51
C PHE A 190 -3.10 14.58 -17.88
N GLN A 191 -2.50 13.43 -18.25
CA GLN A 191 -2.84 12.13 -17.68
C GLN A 191 -2.50 12.07 -16.18
N GLY A 192 -1.34 12.60 -15.79
CA GLY A 192 -0.95 12.71 -14.38
C GLY A 192 -1.89 13.60 -13.56
N THR A 193 -2.28 14.75 -14.13
CA THR A 193 -3.22 15.67 -13.47
C THR A 193 -4.61 15.03 -13.34
N ALA A 194 -5.08 14.29 -14.35
CA ALA A 194 -6.33 13.54 -14.28
C ALA A 194 -6.34 12.53 -13.12
N LEU A 195 -5.24 11.78 -12.92
CA LEU A 195 -5.08 10.86 -11.79
C LEU A 195 -5.16 11.58 -10.44
N VAL A 196 -4.47 12.73 -10.30
CA VAL A 196 -4.51 13.54 -9.07
C VAL A 196 -5.91 14.08 -8.81
N VAL A 197 -6.61 14.57 -9.84
CA VAL A 197 -7.99 15.06 -9.70
C VAL A 197 -8.94 13.95 -9.28
N VAL A 198 -8.83 12.76 -9.86
CA VAL A 198 -9.63 11.59 -9.45
C VAL A 198 -9.36 11.22 -7.99
N TYR A 199 -8.09 11.22 -7.57
CA TYR A 199 -7.73 10.99 -6.17
C TYR A 199 -8.36 12.02 -5.24
N LEU A 200 -8.34 13.31 -5.59
CA LEU A 200 -8.99 14.37 -4.80
C LEU A 200 -10.52 14.22 -4.75
N ILE A 201 -11.15 13.75 -5.84
CA ILE A 201 -12.58 13.46 -5.85
C ILE A 201 -12.90 12.28 -4.91
N LEU A 202 -12.09 11.23 -4.92
CA LEU A 202 -12.24 10.10 -3.98
C LEU A 202 -12.03 10.55 -2.53
N LEU A 203 -11.07 11.44 -2.29
CA LEU A 203 -10.80 12.01 -0.98
C LEU A 203 -11.99 12.86 -0.49
N ALA A 204 -12.59 13.66 -1.36
CA ALA A 204 -13.82 14.38 -1.07
C ALA A 204 -15.00 13.43 -0.81
N LEU A 205 -15.12 12.34 -1.58
CA LEU A 205 -16.12 11.30 -1.35
C LEU A 205 -15.99 10.70 0.06
N TYR A 206 -14.78 10.38 0.52
CA TYR A 206 -14.57 9.87 1.88
C TYR A 206 -14.80 10.92 2.98
N PHE A 207 -14.53 12.19 2.68
CA PHE A 207 -14.78 13.30 3.61
C PHE A 207 -16.28 13.54 3.84
N PHE A 208 -17.09 13.49 2.78
CA PHE A 208 -18.55 13.67 2.85
C PHE A 208 -19.33 12.38 3.08
N ALA A 209 -18.69 11.22 3.01
CA ALA A 209 -19.35 9.94 3.27
C ALA A 209 -19.81 9.88 4.74
N PRO A 210 -21.10 9.60 4.99
CA PRO A 210 -21.59 9.43 6.35
C PRO A 210 -20.85 8.25 6.99
N SER A 211 -20.19 8.49 8.13
CA SER A 211 -19.69 7.38 8.95
C SER A 211 -20.90 6.57 9.43
N PRO A 212 -20.88 5.23 9.32
CA PRO A 212 -21.90 4.41 9.96
C PRO A 212 -21.84 4.70 11.46
N ALA A 213 -22.98 5.10 12.01
CA ALA A 213 -23.14 5.26 13.44
C ALA A 213 -23.05 3.87 14.09
N GLY A 214 -21.89 3.56 14.66
CA GLY A 214 -21.68 2.40 15.50
C GLY A 214 -21.44 1.09 14.76
N CYS A 215 -20.25 0.54 14.93
CA CYS A 215 -20.08 -0.82 15.43
C CYS A 215 -19.11 -0.74 16.60
#